data_AF-A0A226GPF1-F1
#
_entry.id   AF-A0A226GPF1-F1
#
_cell.length_a   1.000
_cell.length_b   1.000
_cell.length_c   1.000
_cell.angle_alpha   90.00
_cell.angle_beta   90.00
_cell.angle_gamma   90.00
#
_symmetry.space_group_name_H-M   'P 1'
#
loop_
_entity.id
_entity.type
_entity.pdbx_description
1 polymer ?
#
loop_
_entity_poly.entity_id
_entity_poly.type
_entity_poly.pdbx_seq_one_letter_code
_entity_poly.pdbx_strand_id
1 'polypeptide(L)' 'MLVTRQDIITLKNLSTTKDLVAVDTIPSTFKKDFQLFFFGKTFLKKDNTLFAYPHDVKKWIYFMFEKYNG' A
#
# COMPACT_ATOMS: atom_id res chain seq x y z
N MET A 1 13.24 11.08 -1.16
CA MET A 1 12.37 10.12 -1.88
C MET A 1 11.76 10.86 -3.05
N LEU A 2 11.95 10.39 -4.28
CA LEU A 2 11.35 11.04 -5.45
C LEU A 2 9.99 10.39 -5.69
N VAL A 3 8.92 11.12 -5.40
CA VAL A 3 7.54 10.67 -5.61
C VAL A 3 7.08 11.17 -6.97
N THR A 4 6.73 10.25 -7.85
CA THR A 4 6.24 10.58 -9.19
C THR A 4 4.73 10.85 -9.20
N ARG A 5 4.23 11.51 -10.25
CA ARG A 5 2.78 11.65 -10.45
C ARG A 5 2.07 10.30 -10.51
N GLN A 6 2.72 9.29 -11.10
CA GLN A 6 2.18 7.94 -11.19
C GLN A 6 2.03 7.30 -9.79
N ASP A 7 3.01 7.52 -8.90
CA ASP A 7 2.95 7.05 -7.52
C ASP A 7 1.74 7.62 -6.77
N ILE A 8 1.47 8.92 -6.95
CA ILE A 8 0.31 9.61 -6.34
C ILE A 8 -1.01 9.04 -6.88
N ILE A 9 -1.10 8.81 -8.19
CA ILE A 9 -2.29 8.21 -8.81
C ILE A 9 -2.52 6.79 -8.27
N THR A 10 -1.45 5.98 -8.16
CA THR A 10 -1.55 4.63 -7.60
C THR A 10 -2.05 4.66 -6.16
N LEU A 11 -1.51 5.52 -5.29
CA LEU A 11 -2.00 5.68 -3.91
C LEU A 11 -3.48 6.09 -3.86
N LYS A 12 -3.92 7.00 -4.74
CA LYS A 12 -5.32 7.40 -4.84
C LYS A 12 -6.23 6.23 -5.25
N ASN A 13 -5.78 5.40 -6.19
CA ASN A 13 -6.56 4.22 -6.60
C ASN A 13 -6.65 3.21 -5.44
N LEU A 14 -5.53 2.94 -4.77
CA LEU A 14 -5.49 2.04 -3.63
C LEU A 14 -6.34 2.53 -2.43
N SER A 15 -6.52 3.85 -2.24
CA SER A 15 -7.31 4.39 -1.13
C SER A 15 -8.81 4.10 -1.27
N THR A 16 -9.26 3.78 -2.48
CA THR A 16 -10.67 3.49 -2.78
C THR A 16 -10.92 2.01 -3.05
N THR A 17 -9.88 1.17 -3.04
CA THR A 17 -10.01 -0.26 -3.35
C THR A 17 -10.96 -0.96 -2.38
N LYS A 18 -11.75 -1.89 -2.91
CA LYS A 18 -12.61 -2.79 -2.13
C LYS A 18 -12.13 -4.23 -2.19
N ASP A 19 -11.20 -4.52 -3.11
CA ASP A 19 -10.69 -5.85 -3.36
C ASP A 19 -9.34 -6.05 -2.67
N LEU A 20 -8.93 -7.32 -2.59
CA LEU A 20 -7.62 -7.72 -2.15
C LEU A 20 -6.54 -7.11 -3.05
N VAL A 21 -5.52 -6.50 -2.45
CA VAL A 21 -4.46 -5.79 -3.16
C VAL A 21 -3.24 -6.68 -3.22
N ALA A 22 -2.80 -7.07 -4.41
CA ALA A 22 -1.54 -7.80 -4.55
C ALA A 22 -0.37 -6.92 -4.09
N VAL A 23 0.48 -7.45 -3.21
CA VAL A 23 1.62 -6.71 -2.62
C VAL A 23 2.57 -6.17 -3.71
N ASP A 24 2.65 -6.85 -4.85
CA ASP A 24 3.48 -6.45 -5.99
C ASP A 24 2.95 -5.21 -6.74
N THR A 25 1.70 -4.80 -6.49
CA THR A 25 1.12 -3.57 -7.07
C THR A 25 1.54 -2.29 -6.33
N ILE A 26 2.16 -2.45 -5.15
CA ILE A 26 2.64 -1.32 -4.35
C ILE A 26 3.86 -0.70 -5.05
N PRO A 27 3.85 0.62 -5.32
CA PRO A 27 4.98 1.26 -5.97
C PRO A 27 6.28 1.05 -5.20
N SER A 28 7.37 0.78 -5.93
CA SER A 28 8.70 0.58 -5.36
C SER A 28 9.13 1.75 -4.47
N THR A 29 8.71 2.97 -4.82
CA THR A 29 8.89 4.20 -4.05
C THR A 29 8.47 3.98 -2.59
N PHE A 30 7.28 3.42 -2.34
CA PHE A 30 6.73 3.25 -0.99
C PHE A 30 6.93 1.86 -0.38
N LYS A 31 7.65 0.96 -1.05
CA LYS A 31 7.76 -0.45 -0.65
C LYS A 31 8.35 -0.62 0.75
N LYS A 32 9.32 0.23 1.13
CA LYS A 32 9.92 0.20 2.47
C LYS A 32 8.92 0.62 3.56
N ASP A 33 8.18 1.70 3.34
CA ASP A 33 7.14 2.16 4.28
C ASP A 33 5.99 1.17 4.39
N PHE A 34 5.61 0.55 3.26
CA PHE A 34 4.62 -0.52 3.24
C PHE A 34 5.07 -1.71 4.08
N GLN A 35 6.31 -2.20 3.89
CA GLN A 35 6.85 -3.31 4.67
C GLN A 35 6.90 -3.00 6.18
N LEU A 36 7.27 -1.77 6.55
CA LEU A 36 7.28 -1.34 7.96
C LEU A 36 5.88 -1.30 8.56
N PHE A 37 4.90 -0.74 7.84
CA PHE A 37 3.51 -0.67 8.32
C PHE A 37 2.85 -2.04 8.43
N PHE A 38 3.16 -2.94 7.51
CA PHE A 38 2.63 -4.30 7.49
C PHE A 38 3.49 -5.31 8.24
N PHE A 39 4.56 -4.88 8.92
CA PHE A 39 5.35 -5.77 9.75
C PHE A 39 4.49 -6.39 10.85
N GLY A 40 4.46 -7.73 10.91
CA GLY A 40 3.60 -8.48 11.84
C GLY A 40 2.12 -8.58 11.43
N LYS A 41 1.72 -8.02 10.29
CA LYS A 41 0.36 -8.19 9.75
C LYS A 41 0.25 -9.44 8.88
N THR A 42 -0.93 -10.05 8.90
CA THR A 42 -1.24 -11.22 8.09
C THR A 42 -1.59 -10.83 6.65
N PHE A 43 -0.92 -11.46 5.69
CA PHE A 43 -1.28 -11.40 4.27
C PHE A 43 -2.03 -12.65 3.86
N LEU A 44 -2.93 -12.53 2.88
CA LEU A 44 -3.52 -13.68 2.23
C LEU A 44 -2.59 -14.18 1.12
N LYS A 45 -2.23 -15.47 1.13
CA LYS A 45 -1.49 -16.09 0.03
C LYS A 45 -2.46 -16.82 -0.89
N LYS A 46 -2.46 -16.49 -2.18
CA LYS A 46 -3.24 -17.19 -3.22
C LYS A 46 -2.40 -17.31 -4.48
N ASP A 47 -2.30 -18.52 -5.04
CA ASP A 47 -1.57 -18.80 -6.29
C ASP A 47 -0.15 -18.21 -6.31
N ASN A 48 0.57 -18.43 -5.21
CA ASN A 48 1.92 -17.92 -4.94
C ASN A 48 2.06 -16.38 -4.88
N THR A 49 0.95 -15.65 -4.93
CA THR A 49 0.90 -14.19 -4.78
C THR A 49 0.41 -13.81 -3.38
N LEU A 50 1.01 -12.78 -2.80
CA LEU A 50 0.58 -12.22 -1.51
C LEU A 50 -0.38 -11.05 -1.73
N PHE A 51 -1.44 -11.04 -0.95
CA PHE A 51 -2.48 -10.01 -0.98
C PHE A 51 -2.65 -9.37 0.39
N ALA A 52 -2.77 -8.05 0.38
CA ALA A 52 -3.15 -7.24 1.53
C ALA A 52 -4.66 -6.98 1.54
N TYR A 53 -5.23 -6.92 2.73
CA TYR A 53 -6.64 -6.59 2.90
C TYR A 53 -6.90 -5.12 2.56
N PRO A 54 -7.99 -4.80 1.85
CA PRO A 54 -8.32 -3.42 1.44
C PRO A 54 -8.42 -2.47 2.64
N HIS A 55 -8.93 -2.95 3.77
CA HIS A 55 -9.03 -2.18 5.00
C HIS A 55 -7.65 -1.77 5.56
N ASP A 56 -6.68 -2.68 5.57
CA ASP A 56 -5.32 -2.35 6.04
C ASP A 56 -4.59 -1.44 5.05
N VAL A 57 -4.80 -1.62 3.75
CA VAL A 57 -4.23 -0.75 2.71
C VAL A 57 -4.75 0.68 2.87
N LYS A 58 -6.03 0.88 3.15
CA LYS A 58 -6.59 2.21 3.43
C LYS A 58 -5.97 2.88 4.64
N LYS A 59 -5.79 2.14 5.74
CA LYS A 59 -5.11 2.65 6.94
C LYS A 59 -3.66 3.01 6.66
N TRP A 60 -2.95 2.19 5.88
CA TRP A 60 -1.60 2.49 5.46
C TRP A 60 -1.53 3.77 4.63
N ILE A 61 -2.44 3.96 3.67
CA ILE A 61 -2.47 5.16 2.83
C ILE A 61 -2.76 6.41 3.66
N TYR A 62 -3.68 6.31 4.63
CA TYR A 62 -3.95 7.39 5.58
C TYR A 62 -2.68 7.77 6.37
N PHE A 63 -1.96 6.77 6.90
CA PHE A 63 -0.67 6.98 7.57
C PHE A 63 0.37 7.64 6.65
N MET A 64 0.42 7.24 5.38
CA MET A 64 1.30 7.88 4.38
C MET A 64 0.91 9.34 4.16
N PHE A 65 -0.37 9.65 4.00
CA PHE A 65 -0.81 11.05 3.85
C PHE A 65 -0.41 11.90 5.05
N GLU A 66 -0.61 11.42 6.28
CA GLU A 66 -0.17 12.14 7.48
C GLU A 66 1.36 12.33 7.53
N LYS A 67 2.12 11.29 7.15
CA LYS A 67 3.59 11.34 7.15
C LYS A 67 4.19 12.31 6.13
N TYR A 68 3.58 12.47 4.96
CA TYR A 68 4.12 13.29 3.86
C TYR A 68 3.44 14.65 3.67
N ASN A 69 2.31 14.93 4.35
CA ASN A 69 1.73 16.27 4.43
C ASN A 69 2.31 17.13 5.59
N GLY A 70 3.27 16.60 6.35
CA GLY A 70 3.98 17.31 7.42
C GLY A 70 5.09 18.20 6.93
#